data_AF-A0AAF0EMV6-F1
#
_entry.id   AF-A0AAF0EMV6-F1
#
_cell.length_a   1.000
_cell.length_b   1.000
_cell.length_c   1.000
_cell.angle_alpha   90.00
_cell.angle_beta   90.00
_cell.angle_gamma   90.00
#
_symmetry.space_group_name_H-M   'P 1'
#
loop_
_entity.id
_entity.type
_entity.pdbx_description
1 polymer ?
#
loop_
_entity_poly.entity_id
_entity_poly.type
_entity_poly.pdbx_seq_one_letter_code
_entity_poly.pdbx_strand_id
1 'polypeptide(L)'
;MKKRSLAEAFQASLADDEASAPSAIQRDSDEEDYMSDAMLAMLERRDAPRHQTYSERRERQWREEAERQRAEMQEAEIRRSNKAGRPLAGEWAARREGLATDRLAEAADRADRAQPLGAGTEAALRMMKAMGYVPGQALGTPSTSDALDAPLAPDQRWLSADGRRKKLGVGHADLSRRIAQAAEAPRSEDPASQIEAFRQQQAKAAHERHNEHLLRAARKTCRECDEAHGWEYSPLWLDPTCLPSSHPLYSESVRTSENERGTADAEALWLYALRDEGAPRAAPPPNERRVDAERFGALSVASRLALTVAYLREAYYYCLYCGHQYSSELELQQLCPGPSEDEHG
;
A
#
# COMPACT_ATOMS: atom_id res chain seq x y z
N MET A 1 -50.16 -20.25 30.12
CA MET A 1 -49.82 -18.90 30.62
C MET A 1 -50.25 -17.88 29.57
N LYS A 2 -51.36 -17.16 29.81
CA LYS A 2 -51.92 -16.20 28.85
C LYS A 2 -51.06 -14.92 28.87
N LYS A 3 -50.56 -14.49 27.71
CA LYS A 3 -49.76 -13.27 27.55
C LYS A 3 -50.68 -12.07 27.78
N ARG A 4 -50.39 -11.24 28.78
CA ARG A 4 -51.09 -9.98 29.03
C ARG A 4 -50.93 -9.06 27.82
N SER A 5 -52.00 -8.39 27.42
CA SER A 5 -51.95 -7.50 26.26
C SER A 5 -51.18 -6.22 26.60
N LEU A 6 -50.51 -5.64 25.61
CA LEU A 6 -49.70 -4.43 25.77
C LEU A 6 -50.53 -3.24 26.30
N ALA A 7 -51.85 -3.24 26.04
CA ALA A 7 -52.80 -2.27 26.56
C ALA A 7 -53.04 -2.40 28.08
N GLU A 8 -53.07 -3.63 28.63
CA GLU A 8 -53.19 -3.85 30.08
C GLU A 8 -51.93 -3.44 30.83
N ALA A 9 -50.76 -3.62 30.23
CA ALA A 9 -49.49 -3.17 30.82
C ALA A 9 -49.39 -1.64 30.86
N PHE A 10 -49.93 -0.96 29.85
CA PHE A 10 -49.91 0.51 29.78
C PHE A 10 -50.89 1.15 30.76
N GLN A 11 -52.08 0.55 30.95
CA GLN A 11 -53.05 1.03 31.94
C GLN A 11 -52.58 0.82 33.38
N ALA A 12 -51.82 -0.26 33.66
CA ALA A 12 -51.22 -0.48 34.97
C ALA A 12 -50.16 0.59 35.31
N SER A 13 -49.33 0.98 34.33
CA SER A 13 -48.34 2.05 34.51
C SER A 13 -48.96 3.41 34.83
N LEU A 14 -50.11 3.73 34.23
CA LEU A 14 -50.80 5.00 34.49
C LEU A 14 -51.49 5.04 35.86
N ALA A 15 -51.92 3.88 36.37
CA ALA A 15 -52.55 3.80 37.70
C ALA A 15 -51.52 3.92 38.85
N ASP A 16 -50.28 3.49 38.62
CA ASP A 16 -49.20 3.61 39.61
C ASP A 16 -48.67 5.07 39.73
N ASP A 17 -48.79 5.89 38.67
CA ASP A 17 -48.41 7.31 38.71
C ASP A 17 -49.43 8.20 39.43
N GLU A 18 -50.72 7.83 39.49
CA GLU A 18 -51.74 8.57 40.27
C GLU A 18 -51.70 8.26 41.78
N ALA A 19 -51.05 7.16 42.19
CA ALA A 19 -50.95 6.76 43.60
C ALA A 19 -49.79 7.42 44.36
N SER A 20 -48.91 8.17 43.68
CA SER A 20 -47.79 8.89 44.29
C SER A 20 -47.94 10.41 44.17
N ALA A 21 -49.12 10.93 44.53
CA ALA A 21 -49.29 12.36 44.78
C ALA A 21 -48.77 12.71 46.19
N PRO A 22 -47.77 13.61 46.34
CA PRO A 22 -47.39 14.09 47.66
C PRO A 22 -48.50 14.95 48.27
N SER A 23 -48.83 14.64 49.52
CA SER A 23 -49.76 15.34 50.38
C SER A 23 -49.49 16.84 50.46
N ALA A 24 -50.56 17.62 50.47
CA ALA A 24 -50.60 19.07 50.61
C ALA A 24 -49.66 19.60 51.72
N ILE A 25 -48.75 20.50 51.34
CA ILE A 25 -48.01 21.37 52.26
C ILE A 25 -48.66 22.75 52.22
N GLN A 26 -49.01 23.24 53.40
CA GLN A 26 -49.65 24.52 53.68
C GLN A 26 -48.74 25.67 53.21
N ARG A 27 -49.33 26.65 52.51
CA ARG A 27 -48.68 27.93 52.21
C ARG A 27 -48.69 28.79 53.47
N ASP A 28 -47.57 28.83 54.18
CA ASP A 28 -47.24 29.98 55.01
C ASP A 28 -46.34 30.93 54.23
N SER A 29 -46.74 32.19 54.28
CA SER A 29 -46.11 33.33 53.66
C SER A 29 -44.91 33.75 54.51
N ASP A 30 -43.70 33.45 54.05
CA ASP A 30 -42.54 34.33 54.10
C ASP A 30 -41.50 33.79 53.08
N GLU A 31 -40.90 34.71 52.31
CA GLU A 31 -40.17 34.46 51.06
C GLU A 31 -39.03 33.45 51.21
N GLU A 32 -39.22 32.22 50.70
CA GLU A 32 -38.13 31.26 50.52
C GLU A 32 -37.17 31.79 49.44
N ASP A 33 -36.03 32.32 49.89
CA ASP A 33 -34.92 32.82 49.08
C ASP A 33 -34.62 31.89 47.89
N TYR A 34 -35.06 32.32 46.71
CA TYR A 34 -35.02 31.61 45.43
C TYR A 34 -33.59 31.35 44.90
N MET A 35 -32.56 31.62 45.68
CA MET A 35 -31.15 31.30 45.38
C MET A 35 -30.34 30.99 46.65
N SER A 36 -30.95 30.34 47.65
CA SER A 36 -30.19 29.90 48.82
C SER A 36 -29.13 28.84 48.44
N ASP A 37 -27.94 28.95 49.05
CA ASP A 37 -26.79 28.04 48.87
C ASP A 37 -27.16 26.57 49.14
N ALA A 38 -28.19 26.33 49.95
CA ALA A 38 -28.75 25.01 50.21
C ALA A 38 -29.45 24.40 48.98
N MET A 39 -30.14 25.21 48.17
CA MET A 39 -30.79 24.76 46.93
C MET A 39 -29.77 24.53 45.82
N LEU A 40 -28.76 25.39 45.70
CA LEU A 40 -27.63 25.20 44.77
C LEU A 40 -26.84 23.93 45.11
N ALA A 41 -26.54 23.70 46.39
CA ALA A 41 -25.90 22.46 46.83
C ALA A 41 -26.77 21.22 46.61
N MET A 42 -28.11 21.34 46.62
CA MET A 42 -29.03 20.25 46.26
C MET A 42 -29.05 19.96 44.76
N LEU A 43 -28.95 20.99 43.91
CA LEU A 43 -28.84 20.84 42.46
C LEU A 43 -27.48 20.26 42.06
N GLU A 44 -26.38 20.72 42.66
CA GLU A 44 -25.06 20.13 42.45
C GLU A 44 -24.99 18.66 42.90
N ARG A 45 -25.70 18.30 43.98
CA ARG A 45 -25.87 16.88 44.40
C ARG A 45 -26.75 16.08 43.46
N ARG A 46 -27.69 16.69 42.74
CA ARG A 46 -28.52 16.07 41.69
C ARG A 46 -27.77 15.91 40.37
N ASP A 47 -26.83 16.82 40.08
CA ASP A 47 -25.98 16.79 38.88
C ASP A 47 -24.75 15.88 39.05
N ALA A 48 -24.52 15.34 40.25
CA ALA A 48 -23.51 14.33 40.46
C ALA A 48 -23.82 13.08 39.59
N PRO A 49 -22.89 12.66 38.71
CA PRO A 49 -23.17 11.56 37.80
C PRO A 49 -23.46 10.29 38.59
N ARG A 50 -24.64 9.69 38.33
CA ARG A 50 -25.02 8.40 38.92
C ARG A 50 -23.90 7.39 38.69
N HIS A 51 -23.59 6.59 39.72
CA HIS A 51 -22.61 5.52 39.57
C HIS A 51 -23.10 4.56 38.49
N GLN A 52 -22.30 4.37 37.44
CA GLN A 52 -22.70 3.51 36.32
C GLN A 52 -22.79 2.07 36.78
N THR A 53 -23.85 1.39 36.38
CA THR A 53 -23.98 -0.05 36.60
C THR A 53 -22.93 -0.82 35.81
N TYR A 54 -22.65 -2.07 36.18
CA TYR A 54 -21.66 -2.90 35.50
C TYR A 54 -22.00 -3.12 34.01
N SER A 55 -23.29 -3.28 33.68
CA SER A 55 -23.78 -3.42 32.30
C SER A 55 -23.59 -2.15 31.47
N GLU A 56 -23.87 -0.98 32.04
CA GLU A 56 -23.68 0.32 31.37
C GLU A 56 -22.20 0.60 31.08
N ARG A 57 -21.30 0.25 32.02
CA ARG A 57 -19.84 0.36 31.80
C ARG A 57 -19.36 -0.52 30.66
N ARG A 58 -19.87 -1.76 30.58
CA ARG A 58 -19.54 -2.69 29.50
C ARG A 58 -20.03 -2.21 28.14
N GLU A 59 -21.25 -1.68 28.07
CA GLU A 59 -21.79 -1.13 26.83
C GLU A 59 -21.05 0.13 26.37
N ARG A 60 -20.66 1.01 27.31
CA ARG A 60 -19.83 2.18 27.03
C ARG A 60 -18.48 1.79 26.44
N GLN A 61 -17.82 0.78 27.01
CA GLN A 61 -16.56 0.24 26.48
C GLN A 61 -16.72 -0.29 25.05
N TRP A 62 -17.79 -1.04 24.76
CA TRP A 62 -18.07 -1.51 23.40
C TRP A 62 -18.33 -0.38 22.40
N ARG A 63 -19.02 0.69 22.82
CA ARG A 63 -19.23 1.86 21.96
C ARG A 63 -17.91 2.59 21.69
N GLU A 64 -17.10 2.81 22.71
CA GLU A 64 -15.78 3.44 22.57
C GLU A 64 -14.84 2.60 21.69
N GLU A 65 -14.85 1.27 21.83
CA GLU A 65 -14.09 0.37 20.97
C GLU A 65 -14.58 0.40 19.52
N ALA A 66 -15.90 0.42 19.29
CA ALA A 66 -16.48 0.52 17.96
C ALA A 66 -16.15 1.88 17.29
N GLU A 67 -16.17 2.98 18.05
CA GLU A 67 -15.77 4.30 17.56
C GLU A 67 -14.28 4.35 17.24
N ARG A 68 -13.43 3.78 18.10
CA ARG A 68 -11.98 3.65 17.83
C ARG A 68 -11.70 2.84 16.57
N GLN A 69 -12.38 1.70 16.38
CA GLN A 69 -12.25 0.90 15.16
C GLN A 69 -12.69 1.67 13.91
N ARG A 70 -13.78 2.45 14.00
CA ARG A 70 -14.23 3.31 12.90
C ARG A 70 -13.20 4.39 12.56
N ALA A 71 -12.63 5.05 13.58
CA ALA A 71 -11.60 6.07 13.39
C ALA A 71 -10.31 5.49 12.76
N GLU A 72 -9.88 4.31 13.22
CA GLU A 72 -8.71 3.61 12.67
C GLU A 72 -8.91 3.21 11.20
N MET A 73 -10.11 2.73 10.85
CA MET A 73 -10.47 2.42 9.46
C MET A 73 -10.43 3.67 8.56
N GLN A 74 -10.97 4.80 9.03
CA GLN A 74 -10.93 6.07 8.30
C GLN A 74 -9.49 6.57 8.12
N GLU A 75 -8.65 6.48 9.16
CA GLU A 75 -7.26 6.89 9.09
C GLU A 75 -6.46 6.00 8.13
N ALA A 76 -6.70 4.69 8.13
CA ALA A 76 -6.09 3.76 7.20
C ALA A 76 -6.48 4.06 5.74
N GLU A 77 -7.73 4.46 5.50
CA GLU A 77 -8.22 4.87 4.18
C GLU A 77 -7.54 6.17 3.70
N ILE A 78 -7.41 7.17 4.58
CA ILE A 78 -6.68 8.41 4.31
C ILE A 78 -5.22 8.12 3.94
N ARG A 79 -4.53 7.27 4.72
CA ARG A 79 -3.14 6.86 4.43
C ARG A 79 -3.02 6.14 3.07
N ARG A 80 -3.97 5.26 2.73
CA ARG A 80 -4.01 4.57 1.43
C ARG A 80 -4.25 5.55 0.27
N SER A 81 -5.17 6.50 0.44
CA SER A 81 -5.44 7.53 -0.58
C SER A 81 -4.23 8.41 -0.84
N ASN A 82 -3.55 8.85 0.23
CA ASN A 82 -2.32 9.65 0.15
C ASN A 82 -1.19 8.90 -0.56
N LYS A 83 -0.98 7.62 -0.23
CA LYS A 83 0.03 6.78 -0.89
C LYS A 83 -0.29 6.56 -2.38
N ALA A 84 -1.56 6.51 -2.75
CA ALA A 84 -2.03 6.33 -4.12
C ALA A 84 -2.10 7.64 -4.93
N GLY A 85 -1.77 8.81 -4.33
CA GLY A 85 -1.86 10.12 -4.98
C GLY A 85 -3.29 10.47 -5.42
N ARG A 86 -4.31 9.87 -4.80
CA ARG A 86 -5.72 10.15 -5.10
C ARG A 86 -6.18 11.34 -4.25
N PRO A 87 -6.82 12.36 -4.85
CA PRO A 87 -7.34 13.48 -4.08
C PRO A 87 -8.41 12.98 -3.10
N LEU A 88 -8.31 13.37 -1.82
CA LEU A 88 -9.31 12.99 -0.82
C LEU A 88 -10.69 13.54 -1.20
N ALA A 89 -11.74 12.84 -0.74
CA ALA A 89 -13.12 13.31 -0.87
C ALA A 89 -13.26 14.69 -0.21
N GLY A 90 -13.73 15.68 -0.97
CA GLY A 90 -13.87 17.06 -0.50
C GLY A 90 -12.68 17.98 -0.79
N GLU A 91 -11.51 17.48 -1.20
CA GLU A 91 -10.38 18.33 -1.60
C GLU A 91 -10.73 19.27 -2.76
N TRP A 92 -11.53 18.79 -3.71
CA TRP A 92 -11.97 19.61 -4.83
C TRP A 92 -12.85 20.77 -4.38
N ALA A 93 -13.71 20.54 -3.38
CA ALA A 93 -14.50 21.59 -2.77
C ALA A 93 -13.61 22.58 -2.00
N ALA A 94 -12.66 22.08 -1.20
CA ALA A 94 -11.71 22.90 -0.45
C ALA A 94 -10.77 23.72 -1.36
N ARG A 95 -10.33 23.17 -2.50
CA ARG A 95 -9.55 23.90 -3.51
C ARG A 95 -10.38 24.99 -4.18
N ARG A 96 -11.64 24.69 -4.50
CA ARG A 96 -12.55 25.67 -5.11
C ARG A 96 -12.88 26.81 -4.14
N GLU A 97 -13.10 26.49 -2.88
CA GLU A 97 -13.31 27.46 -1.80
C GLU A 97 -12.02 28.27 -1.52
N GLY A 98 -10.87 27.62 -1.51
CA GLY A 98 -9.56 28.28 -1.36
C GLY A 98 -9.19 29.20 -2.52
N LEU A 99 -9.64 28.90 -3.74
CA LEU A 99 -9.49 29.78 -4.91
C LEU A 99 -10.53 30.90 -4.93
N ALA A 100 -11.73 30.67 -4.39
CA ALA A 100 -12.78 31.67 -4.31
C ALA A 100 -12.59 32.68 -3.18
N THR A 101 -11.77 32.35 -2.16
CA THR A 101 -11.49 33.24 -1.02
C THR A 101 -10.36 34.22 -1.35
N ASP A 102 -10.69 35.51 -1.42
CA ASP A 102 -9.71 36.57 -1.60
C ASP A 102 -8.96 36.83 -0.29
N ARG A 103 -7.84 36.11 -0.12
CA ARG A 103 -7.02 36.21 1.09
C ARG A 103 -6.35 37.57 1.26
N LEU A 104 -6.20 38.37 0.20
CA LEU A 104 -5.63 39.71 0.28
C LEU A 104 -6.66 40.70 0.85
N ALA A 105 -7.92 40.59 0.43
CA ALA A 105 -9.01 41.36 1.01
C ALA A 105 -9.23 41.03 2.50
N GLU A 106 -9.26 39.73 2.85
CA GLU A 106 -9.40 39.32 4.26
C GLU A 106 -8.21 39.73 5.15
N ALA A 107 -7.00 39.72 4.61
CA ALA A 107 -5.81 40.18 5.32
C ALA A 107 -5.80 41.71 5.48
N ALA A 108 -6.31 42.43 4.49
CA ALA A 108 -6.50 43.88 4.53
C ALA A 108 -7.50 44.29 5.62
N ASP A 109 -8.62 43.58 5.75
CA ASP A 109 -9.62 43.83 6.79
C ASP A 109 -9.08 43.50 8.19
N ARG A 110 -8.26 42.45 8.32
CA ARG A 110 -7.57 42.10 9.58
C ARG A 110 -6.54 43.15 9.98
N ALA A 111 -5.75 43.64 9.03
CA ALA A 111 -4.76 44.68 9.26
C ALA A 111 -5.39 46.01 9.73
N ASP A 112 -6.62 46.31 9.32
CA ASP A 112 -7.36 47.51 9.76
C ASP A 112 -7.91 47.36 11.19
N ARG A 113 -8.17 46.13 11.64
CA ARG A 113 -8.71 45.81 12.99
C ARG A 113 -7.63 45.56 14.04
N ALA A 114 -6.39 45.31 13.64
CA ALA A 114 -5.29 44.98 14.55
C ALA A 114 -4.73 46.22 15.29
N GLN A 115 -4.38 46.06 16.56
CA GLN A 115 -3.66 47.09 17.34
C GLN A 115 -2.21 47.24 16.85
N PRO A 116 -1.58 48.43 16.99
CA PRO A 116 -0.26 48.69 16.44
C PRO A 116 0.84 48.02 17.26
N LEU A 117 1.06 46.73 17.03
CA LEU A 117 2.10 45.95 17.70
C LEU A 117 2.92 45.16 16.68
N GLY A 118 4.12 45.68 16.38
CA GLY A 118 5.26 44.87 15.93
C GLY A 118 5.32 44.47 14.45
N ALA A 119 6.53 44.08 14.03
CA ALA A 119 6.89 43.70 12.67
C ALA A 119 6.22 42.39 12.23
N GLY A 120 5.43 42.47 11.15
CA GLY A 120 4.74 41.34 10.53
C GLY A 120 4.12 41.73 9.18
N THR A 121 3.58 40.76 8.45
CA THR A 121 2.97 40.95 7.11
C THR A 121 1.80 41.94 7.14
N GLU A 122 1.04 42.00 8.24
CA GLU A 122 -0.08 42.92 8.44
C GLU A 122 0.38 44.38 8.62
N ALA A 123 1.51 44.61 9.29
CA ALA A 123 2.09 45.94 9.43
C ALA A 123 2.61 46.48 8.08
N ALA A 124 3.23 45.62 7.26
CA ALA A 124 3.66 45.97 5.90
C ALA A 124 2.46 46.29 4.99
N LEU A 125 1.37 45.51 5.06
CA LEU A 125 0.15 45.76 4.29
C LEU A 125 -0.50 47.09 4.66
N ARG A 126 -0.49 47.46 5.96
CA ARG A 126 -0.97 48.75 6.43
C ARG A 126 -0.11 49.92 5.93
N MET A 127 1.22 49.75 5.91
CA MET A 127 2.12 50.75 5.31
C MET A 127 1.89 50.88 3.80
N MET A 128 1.69 49.78 3.08
CA MET A 128 1.36 49.83 1.64
C MET A 128 0.04 50.57 1.39
N LYS A 129 -1.00 50.32 2.19
CA LYS A 129 -2.26 51.09 2.14
C LYS A 129 -2.03 52.59 2.38
N ALA A 130 -1.25 52.95 3.40
CA ALA A 130 -0.91 54.34 3.69
C ALA A 130 -0.10 55.02 2.57
N MET A 131 0.63 54.24 1.78
CA MET A 131 1.36 54.69 0.59
C MET A 131 0.52 54.65 -0.70
N GLY A 132 -0.79 54.38 -0.61
CA GLY A 132 -1.73 54.45 -1.73
C GLY A 132 -2.10 53.12 -2.38
N TYR A 133 -1.75 51.97 -1.80
CA TYR A 133 -2.21 50.66 -2.26
C TYR A 133 -3.68 50.41 -1.86
N VAL A 134 -4.56 50.20 -2.84
CA VAL A 134 -5.93 49.76 -2.60
C VAL A 134 -6.07 48.31 -3.08
N PRO A 135 -6.49 47.36 -2.22
CA PRO A 135 -6.75 45.98 -2.64
C PRO A 135 -7.75 45.96 -3.81
N GLY A 136 -7.38 45.34 -4.93
CA GLY A 136 -8.19 45.29 -6.15
C GLY A 136 -7.99 46.46 -7.12
N GLN A 137 -7.14 47.45 -6.81
CA GLN A 137 -6.75 48.50 -7.75
C GLN A 137 -5.56 48.07 -8.62
N ALA A 138 -5.59 48.45 -9.89
CA ALA A 138 -4.54 48.16 -10.86
C ALA A 138 -3.18 48.70 -10.41
N LEU A 139 -2.15 47.87 -10.53
CA LEU A 139 -0.79 48.28 -10.22
C LEU A 139 -0.23 49.08 -11.43
N GLY A 140 0.02 50.38 -11.25
CA GLY A 140 0.64 51.23 -12.27
C GLY A 140 0.03 52.62 -12.39
N THR A 141 0.69 53.52 -13.13
CA THR A 141 0.14 54.85 -13.46
C THR A 141 -0.93 54.73 -14.55
N PRO A 142 -2.14 55.30 -14.36
CA PRO A 142 -3.26 55.12 -15.30
C PRO A 142 -3.03 55.77 -16.68
N SER A 143 -1.98 56.58 -16.84
CA SER A 143 -1.61 57.25 -18.09
C SER A 143 -0.77 56.41 -19.04
N THR A 144 -0.25 55.27 -18.58
CA THR A 144 0.59 54.37 -19.38
C THR A 144 -0.24 53.14 -19.71
N SER A 145 -0.23 52.71 -20.97
CA SER A 145 -1.00 51.55 -21.49
C SER A 145 -0.67 50.19 -20.84
N ASP A 146 0.23 50.17 -19.86
CA ASP A 146 0.71 48.99 -19.14
C ASP A 146 0.07 48.83 -17.74
N ALA A 147 -0.95 49.62 -17.40
CA ALA A 147 -1.74 49.42 -16.19
C ALA A 147 -2.55 48.10 -16.31
N LEU A 148 -2.24 47.13 -15.48
CA LEU A 148 -2.90 45.82 -15.47
C LEU A 148 -4.02 45.82 -14.42
N ASP A 149 -5.27 45.89 -14.88
CA ASP A 149 -6.48 45.75 -14.04
C ASP A 149 -6.73 44.28 -13.60
N ALA A 150 -6.15 43.32 -14.32
CA ALA A 150 -6.26 41.89 -14.03
C ALA A 150 -4.89 41.32 -13.64
N PRO A 151 -4.84 40.30 -12.76
CA PRO A 151 -3.60 39.58 -12.49
C PRO A 151 -3.01 39.07 -13.81
N LEU A 152 -1.67 39.09 -13.89
CA LEU A 152 -0.92 38.58 -15.04
C LEU A 152 -1.48 37.21 -15.45
N ALA A 153 -2.09 37.15 -16.64
CA ALA A 153 -2.61 35.90 -17.15
C ALA A 153 -1.45 34.90 -17.25
N PRO A 154 -1.62 33.64 -16.80
CA PRO A 154 -0.61 32.61 -17.00
C PRO A 154 -0.32 32.53 -18.50
N ASP A 155 0.95 32.62 -18.87
CA ASP A 155 1.36 32.69 -20.27
C ASP A 155 0.88 31.43 -21.01
N GLN A 156 -0.17 31.62 -21.82
CA GLN A 156 -0.88 30.55 -22.51
C GLN A 156 -0.08 29.96 -23.67
N ARG A 157 1.09 30.54 -23.99
CA ARG A 157 2.00 30.02 -25.01
C ARG A 157 2.47 28.59 -24.71
N TRP A 158 2.30 28.12 -23.48
CA TRP A 158 2.64 26.77 -23.03
C TRP A 158 1.44 25.80 -23.07
N LEU A 159 0.21 26.31 -23.27
CA LEU A 159 -1.04 25.55 -23.33
C LEU A 159 -1.62 25.40 -24.75
N SER A 160 -1.23 26.26 -25.70
CA SER A 160 -1.76 26.22 -27.07
C SER A 160 -1.39 24.92 -27.82
N ALA A 161 -2.36 24.42 -28.58
CA ALA A 161 -2.30 23.18 -29.34
C ALA A 161 -1.29 23.18 -30.51
N ASP A 162 -0.71 24.34 -30.87
CA ASP A 162 0.13 24.54 -32.07
C ASP A 162 1.57 23.99 -31.98
N GLY A 163 1.79 23.00 -31.12
CA GLY A 163 2.84 22.00 -31.33
C GLY A 163 4.30 22.44 -31.15
N ARG A 164 4.61 23.71 -30.85
CA ARG A 164 6.00 24.15 -30.67
C ARG A 164 6.32 24.37 -29.20
N ARG A 165 6.93 23.33 -28.62
CA ARG A 165 7.52 23.23 -27.26
C ARG A 165 6.52 22.91 -26.16
N LYS A 166 5.89 21.75 -26.30
CA LYS A 166 5.36 20.96 -25.19
C LYS A 166 6.50 20.53 -24.25
N LYS A 167 6.86 21.34 -23.26
CA LYS A 167 7.47 20.79 -22.02
C LYS A 167 6.33 20.17 -21.20
N LEU A 168 5.77 19.07 -21.70
CA LEU A 168 4.96 18.22 -20.84
C LEU A 168 5.91 17.67 -19.77
N GLY A 169 5.54 17.85 -18.51
CA GLY A 169 6.18 17.11 -17.43
C GLY A 169 6.24 15.63 -17.79
N VAL A 170 7.31 14.96 -17.38
CA VAL A 170 7.77 13.62 -17.77
C VAL A 170 6.69 12.50 -17.64
N GLY A 171 5.49 12.76 -17.11
CA GLY A 171 4.38 11.79 -17.05
C GLY A 171 3.21 12.00 -18.03
N HIS A 172 2.88 13.23 -18.44
CA HIS A 172 1.61 13.48 -19.17
C HIS A 172 1.70 13.22 -20.68
N ALA A 173 2.90 13.35 -21.27
CA ALA A 173 3.12 13.09 -22.70
C ALA A 173 3.01 11.60 -23.02
N ASP A 174 3.59 10.76 -22.17
CA ASP A 174 3.51 9.31 -22.30
C ASP A 174 2.08 8.81 -22.08
N LEU A 175 1.35 9.39 -21.13
CA LEU A 175 -0.06 9.05 -20.94
C LEU A 175 -0.90 9.40 -22.18
N SER A 176 -0.71 10.61 -22.74
CA SER A 176 -1.42 11.05 -23.95
C SER A 176 -1.06 10.18 -25.17
N ARG A 177 0.21 9.78 -25.29
CA ARG A 177 0.69 8.88 -26.34
C ARG A 177 0.11 7.48 -26.19
N ARG A 178 0.02 6.94 -24.97
CA ARG A 178 -0.62 5.65 -24.68
C ARG A 178 -2.11 5.67 -24.99
N ILE A 179 -2.82 6.77 -24.69
CA ILE A 179 -4.24 6.94 -25.03
C ILE A 179 -4.44 6.98 -26.54
N ALA A 180 -3.62 7.74 -27.28
CA ALA A 180 -3.68 7.79 -28.74
C ALA A 180 -3.37 6.43 -29.38
N GLN A 181 -2.33 5.73 -28.90
CA GLN A 181 -1.99 4.38 -29.36
C GLN A 181 -3.08 3.35 -29.05
N ALA A 182 -3.74 3.45 -27.89
CA ALA A 182 -4.88 2.58 -27.55
C ALA A 182 -6.14 2.89 -28.37
N ALA A 183 -6.31 4.13 -28.84
CA ALA A 183 -7.40 4.54 -29.72
C ALA A 183 -7.17 4.16 -31.20
N GLU A 184 -5.91 4.16 -31.63
CA GLU A 184 -5.47 3.80 -33.00
C GLU A 184 -5.21 2.30 -33.18
N ALA A 185 -5.01 1.54 -32.10
CA ALA A 185 -4.90 0.09 -32.16
C ALA A 185 -6.16 -0.49 -32.82
N PRO A 186 -6.02 -1.39 -33.81
CA PRO A 186 -7.17 -2.02 -34.43
C PRO A 186 -8.00 -2.66 -33.33
N ARG A 187 -9.31 -2.36 -33.31
CA ARG A 187 -10.30 -3.05 -32.46
C ARG A 187 -10.44 -4.49 -32.94
N SER A 188 -9.42 -5.30 -32.74
CA SER A 188 -9.41 -6.72 -33.05
C SER A 188 -9.35 -7.51 -31.74
N GLU A 189 -10.29 -8.44 -31.65
CA GLU A 189 -10.58 -9.39 -30.56
C GLU A 189 -11.29 -8.82 -29.34
N ASP A 190 -12.22 -9.63 -28.82
CA ASP A 190 -13.08 -9.32 -27.70
C ASP A 190 -12.26 -8.79 -26.51
N PRO A 191 -12.64 -7.67 -25.87
CA PRO A 191 -11.87 -7.12 -24.75
C PRO A 191 -11.69 -8.13 -23.60
N ALA A 192 -12.58 -9.13 -23.50
CA ALA A 192 -12.44 -10.25 -22.59
C ALA A 192 -11.21 -11.14 -22.91
N SER A 193 -10.95 -11.47 -24.19
CA SER A 193 -9.81 -12.30 -24.58
C SER A 193 -8.48 -11.60 -24.33
N GLN A 194 -8.42 -10.29 -24.55
CA GLN A 194 -7.23 -9.48 -24.25
C GLN A 194 -6.92 -9.43 -22.74
N ILE A 195 -7.96 -9.30 -21.89
CA ILE A 195 -7.81 -9.33 -20.43
C ILE A 195 -7.34 -10.71 -19.97
N GLU A 196 -7.89 -11.79 -20.54
CA GLU A 196 -7.48 -13.16 -20.23
C GLU A 196 -6.03 -13.43 -20.65
N ALA A 197 -5.63 -13.02 -21.85
CA ALA A 197 -4.25 -13.15 -22.32
C ALA A 197 -3.26 -12.39 -21.41
N PHE A 198 -3.62 -11.17 -20.99
CA PHE A 198 -2.81 -10.40 -20.04
C PHE A 198 -2.68 -11.10 -18.68
N ARG A 199 -3.79 -11.64 -18.13
CA ARG A 199 -3.78 -12.40 -16.88
C ARG A 199 -2.91 -13.66 -17.00
N GLN A 200 -3.00 -14.38 -18.12
CA GLN A 200 -2.18 -15.56 -18.38
C GLN A 200 -0.69 -15.20 -18.47
N GLN A 201 -0.33 -14.11 -19.15
CA GLN A 201 1.05 -13.66 -19.24
C GLN A 201 1.61 -13.28 -17.86
N GLN A 202 0.82 -12.56 -17.05
CA GLN A 202 1.21 -12.22 -15.68
C GLN A 202 1.35 -13.45 -14.79
N ALA A 203 0.44 -14.43 -14.93
CA ALA A 203 0.51 -15.69 -14.20
C ALA A 203 1.77 -16.49 -14.59
N LYS A 204 2.09 -16.59 -15.89
CA LYS A 204 3.32 -17.24 -16.38
C LYS A 204 4.58 -16.57 -15.84
N ALA A 205 4.67 -15.24 -15.93
CA ALA A 205 5.81 -14.49 -15.42
C ALA A 205 5.94 -14.57 -13.88
N ALA A 206 4.83 -14.67 -13.14
CA ALA A 206 4.86 -14.93 -11.71
C ALA A 206 5.37 -16.35 -11.42
N HIS A 207 4.89 -17.34 -12.15
CA HIS A 207 5.31 -18.74 -12.01
C HIS A 207 6.80 -18.94 -12.36
N GLU A 208 7.30 -18.29 -13.41
CA GLU A 208 8.72 -18.33 -13.78
C GLU A 208 9.62 -17.72 -12.69
N ARG A 209 9.24 -16.56 -12.14
CA ARG A 209 9.96 -15.94 -11.00
C ARG A 209 9.98 -16.83 -9.77
N HIS A 210 8.88 -17.52 -9.52
CA HIS A 210 8.73 -18.45 -8.41
C HIS A 210 9.61 -19.69 -8.62
N ASN A 211 9.57 -20.31 -9.79
CA ASN A 211 10.42 -21.44 -10.15
C ASN A 211 11.91 -21.06 -10.09
N GLU A 212 12.27 -19.85 -10.51
CA GLU A 212 13.64 -19.36 -10.43
C GLU A 212 14.09 -19.20 -8.97
N HIS A 213 13.20 -18.73 -8.09
CA HIS A 213 13.47 -18.66 -6.66
C HIS A 213 13.73 -20.04 -6.06
N LEU A 214 12.85 -21.00 -6.34
CA LEU A 214 12.99 -22.38 -5.88
C LEU A 214 14.23 -23.06 -6.45
N LEU A 215 14.54 -22.83 -7.73
CA LEU A 215 15.73 -23.39 -8.37
C LEU A 215 17.02 -22.88 -7.72
N ARG A 216 17.07 -21.61 -7.32
CA ARG A 216 18.20 -21.09 -6.54
C ARG A 216 18.31 -21.84 -5.20
N ALA A 217 17.23 -21.94 -4.44
CA ALA A 217 17.23 -22.67 -3.17
C ALA A 217 17.64 -24.15 -3.35
N ALA A 218 17.13 -24.82 -4.38
CA ALA A 218 17.44 -26.21 -4.68
C ALA A 218 18.91 -26.40 -5.06
N ARG A 219 19.50 -25.48 -5.84
CA ARG A 219 20.92 -25.53 -6.20
C ARG A 219 21.81 -25.34 -4.99
N LYS A 220 21.45 -24.43 -4.08
CA LYS A 220 22.13 -24.27 -2.79
C LYS A 220 22.23 -25.59 -2.04
N THR A 221 21.08 -26.18 -1.78
CA THR A 221 20.98 -27.40 -0.99
C THR A 221 21.66 -28.56 -1.70
N CYS A 222 21.52 -28.64 -3.03
CA CYS A 222 22.19 -29.65 -3.85
C CYS A 222 23.70 -29.56 -3.70
N ARG A 223 24.27 -28.37 -3.86
CA ARG A 223 25.72 -28.16 -3.73
C ARG A 223 26.22 -28.45 -2.32
N GLU A 224 25.49 -28.02 -1.29
CA GLU A 224 25.85 -28.30 0.11
C GLU A 224 25.83 -29.81 0.41
N CYS A 225 24.79 -30.53 -0.03
CA CYS A 225 24.70 -31.98 0.12
C CYS A 225 25.79 -32.71 -0.68
N ASP A 226 26.01 -32.31 -1.93
CA ASP A 226 27.01 -32.92 -2.80
C ASP A 226 28.44 -32.73 -2.26
N GLU A 227 28.80 -31.50 -1.86
CA GLU A 227 30.12 -31.17 -1.27
C GLU A 227 30.33 -31.96 0.03
N ALA A 228 29.29 -32.14 0.85
CA ALA A 228 29.36 -32.96 2.07
C ALA A 228 29.65 -34.45 1.79
N HIS A 229 29.27 -34.95 0.62
CA HIS A 229 29.56 -36.32 0.16
C HIS A 229 30.84 -36.43 -0.68
N GLY A 230 31.59 -35.32 -0.84
CA GLY A 230 32.88 -35.29 -1.53
C GLY A 230 32.78 -35.12 -3.05
N TRP A 231 31.64 -34.71 -3.57
CA TRP A 231 31.51 -34.34 -4.98
C TRP A 231 32.04 -32.93 -5.22
N GLU A 232 32.91 -32.78 -6.22
CA GLU A 232 33.53 -31.50 -6.55
C GLU A 232 32.79 -30.75 -7.67
N TYR A 233 31.94 -31.45 -8.42
CA TYR A 233 31.20 -30.89 -9.54
C TYR A 233 29.92 -31.67 -9.84
N SER A 234 28.83 -30.94 -10.09
CA SER A 234 27.60 -31.46 -10.69
C SER A 234 27.05 -30.47 -11.72
N PRO A 235 26.52 -30.94 -12.87
CA PRO A 235 25.84 -30.08 -13.84
C PRO A 235 24.65 -29.32 -13.24
N LEU A 236 24.04 -29.87 -12.19
CA LEU A 236 22.87 -29.28 -11.53
C LEU A 236 23.17 -27.95 -10.84
N TRP A 237 24.44 -27.64 -10.55
CA TRP A 237 24.83 -26.39 -9.89
C TRP A 237 24.91 -25.19 -10.85
N LEU A 238 24.91 -25.45 -12.16
CA LEU A 238 25.16 -24.44 -13.18
C LEU A 238 24.03 -23.41 -13.25
N ASP A 239 24.42 -22.14 -13.40
CA ASP A 239 23.50 -21.03 -13.61
C ASP A 239 23.69 -20.40 -14.98
N PRO A 240 22.76 -20.55 -15.94
CA PRO A 240 22.91 -19.90 -17.25
C PRO A 240 22.77 -18.38 -17.19
N THR A 241 22.31 -17.81 -16.08
CA THR A 241 22.16 -16.35 -15.92
C THR A 241 23.48 -15.62 -15.71
N CYS A 242 24.56 -16.32 -15.32
CA CYS A 242 25.89 -15.72 -15.17
C CYS A 242 26.70 -15.70 -16.47
N LEU A 243 26.20 -16.32 -17.54
CA LEU A 243 26.86 -16.28 -18.83
C LEU A 243 26.73 -14.88 -19.46
N PRO A 244 27.67 -14.47 -20.33
CA PRO A 244 27.52 -13.23 -21.09
C PRO A 244 26.26 -13.27 -21.94
N SER A 245 25.58 -12.13 -22.12
CA SER A 245 24.36 -12.04 -22.96
C SER A 245 24.57 -12.42 -24.43
N SER A 246 25.83 -12.46 -24.89
CA SER A 246 26.22 -12.96 -26.21
C SER A 246 26.28 -14.49 -26.33
N HIS A 247 26.26 -15.22 -25.21
CA HIS A 247 26.40 -16.66 -25.18
C HIS A 247 25.07 -17.36 -25.55
N PRO A 248 25.09 -18.44 -26.37
CA PRO A 248 23.84 -19.11 -26.81
C PRO A 248 23.03 -19.74 -25.67
N LEU A 249 23.68 -20.11 -24.58
CA LEU A 249 23.04 -20.66 -23.37
C LEU A 249 22.61 -19.59 -22.36
N TYR A 250 22.79 -18.30 -22.65
CA TYR A 250 22.38 -17.24 -21.73
C TYR A 250 20.87 -17.24 -21.56
N SER A 251 20.43 -17.22 -20.29
CA SER A 251 19.03 -17.05 -19.92
C SER A 251 18.90 -15.75 -19.14
N GLU A 252 17.99 -14.87 -19.57
CA GLU A 252 17.70 -13.66 -18.81
C GLU A 252 17.03 -14.03 -17.48
N SER A 253 17.58 -13.51 -16.38
CA SER A 253 17.01 -13.66 -15.04
C SER A 253 15.94 -12.61 -14.83
N VAL A 254 14.78 -13.01 -14.29
CA VAL A 254 13.73 -12.06 -13.92
C VAL A 254 14.04 -11.39 -12.56
N ARG A 255 15.08 -11.87 -11.85
CA ARG A 255 15.52 -11.37 -10.55
C ARG A 255 16.94 -10.79 -10.59
N THR A 256 17.12 -9.63 -9.96
CA THR A 256 18.43 -8.95 -9.87
C THR A 256 19.33 -9.44 -8.73
N SER A 257 18.97 -10.49 -7.99
CA SER A 257 19.78 -10.92 -6.83
C SER A 257 20.94 -11.80 -7.25
N GLU A 258 22.09 -11.58 -6.62
CA GLU A 258 23.35 -12.29 -6.81
C GLU A 258 23.21 -13.79 -6.48
N ASN A 259 24.09 -14.60 -7.09
CA ASN A 259 24.23 -16.03 -6.79
C ASN A 259 24.77 -16.22 -5.36
N GLU A 260 24.51 -17.39 -4.76
CA GLU A 260 24.86 -17.69 -3.35
C GLU A 260 26.32 -17.45 -3.01
N ARG A 261 27.24 -17.77 -3.93
CA ARG A 261 28.69 -17.58 -3.80
C ARG A 261 29.23 -16.50 -4.75
N GLY A 262 28.35 -15.65 -5.28
CA GLY A 262 28.67 -14.60 -6.24
C GLY A 262 28.69 -15.07 -7.70
N THR A 263 28.68 -14.11 -8.63
CA THR A 263 28.67 -14.38 -10.08
C THR A 263 29.98 -15.01 -10.55
N ALA A 264 31.11 -14.63 -9.98
CA ALA A 264 32.43 -15.15 -10.33
C ALA A 264 32.57 -16.66 -10.08
N ASP A 265 31.99 -17.19 -8.99
CA ASP A 265 32.00 -18.63 -8.71
C ASP A 265 31.12 -19.39 -9.71
N ALA A 266 29.95 -18.85 -10.05
CA ALA A 266 29.08 -19.45 -11.08
C ALA A 266 29.72 -19.43 -12.48
N GLU A 267 30.40 -18.35 -12.84
CA GLU A 267 31.19 -18.29 -14.08
C GLU A 267 32.34 -19.31 -14.07
N ALA A 268 33.05 -19.47 -12.94
CA ALA A 268 34.11 -20.46 -12.79
C ALA A 268 33.60 -21.90 -12.97
N LEU A 269 32.39 -22.22 -12.47
CA LEU A 269 31.75 -23.52 -12.68
C LEU A 269 31.46 -23.79 -14.16
N TRP A 270 31.00 -22.79 -14.91
CA TRP A 270 30.81 -22.91 -16.36
C TRP A 270 32.13 -23.08 -17.10
N LEU A 271 33.15 -22.30 -16.75
CA LEU A 271 34.48 -22.43 -17.34
C LEU A 271 35.05 -23.82 -17.07
N TYR A 272 34.85 -24.36 -15.87
CA TYR A 272 35.25 -25.73 -15.53
C TYR A 272 34.47 -26.78 -16.35
N ALA A 273 33.15 -26.61 -16.50
CA ALA A 273 32.31 -27.52 -17.28
C ALA A 273 32.69 -27.57 -18.77
N LEU A 274 33.08 -26.42 -19.34
CA LEU A 274 33.47 -26.28 -20.74
C LEU A 274 34.96 -26.57 -20.99
N ARG A 275 35.77 -26.81 -19.95
CA ARG A 275 37.21 -27.05 -20.09
C ARG A 275 37.48 -28.46 -20.60
N ASP A 276 38.32 -28.56 -21.62
CA ASP A 276 38.74 -29.84 -22.20
C ASP A 276 39.72 -30.63 -21.30
N GLU A 277 40.38 -29.97 -20.34
CA GLU A 277 41.43 -30.55 -19.50
C GLU A 277 40.99 -30.88 -18.06
N GLY A 278 41.47 -32.02 -17.54
CA GLY A 278 41.44 -32.39 -16.12
C GLY A 278 40.19 -33.15 -15.69
N ALA A 279 40.38 -34.42 -15.30
CA ALA A 279 39.45 -35.15 -14.45
C ALA A 279 39.99 -35.10 -13.01
N PRO A 280 39.39 -34.34 -12.08
CA PRO A 280 39.59 -34.63 -10.67
C PRO A 280 38.92 -35.97 -10.32
N ARG A 281 39.28 -36.46 -9.14
CA ARG A 281 39.09 -37.84 -8.65
C ARG A 281 37.62 -38.31 -8.56
N ALA A 282 36.63 -37.44 -8.83
CA ALA A 282 35.20 -37.73 -8.75
C ALA A 282 34.33 -36.92 -9.76
N ALA A 283 34.85 -36.56 -10.93
CA ALA A 283 34.07 -35.86 -11.96
C ALA A 283 33.91 -36.70 -13.24
N PRO A 284 32.82 -36.52 -14.01
CA PRO A 284 32.64 -37.18 -15.30
C PRO A 284 33.78 -36.82 -16.28
N PRO A 285 34.04 -37.64 -17.31
CA PRO A 285 35.04 -37.31 -18.31
C PRO A 285 34.71 -35.99 -19.02
N PRO A 286 35.71 -35.24 -19.52
CA PRO A 286 35.51 -33.85 -19.96
C PRO A 286 34.44 -33.67 -21.05
N ASN A 287 34.34 -34.62 -21.98
CA ASN A 287 33.33 -34.63 -23.05
C ASN A 287 31.90 -34.77 -22.50
N GLU A 288 31.68 -35.67 -21.54
CA GLU A 288 30.37 -35.89 -20.92
C GLU A 288 29.95 -34.69 -20.08
N ARG A 289 30.87 -34.13 -19.27
CA ARG A 289 30.60 -32.90 -18.50
C ARG A 289 30.11 -31.77 -19.39
N ARG A 290 30.76 -31.57 -20.53
CA ARG A 290 30.44 -30.48 -21.45
C ARG A 290 29.07 -30.67 -22.08
N VAL A 291 28.78 -31.88 -22.56
CA VAL A 291 27.49 -32.23 -23.14
C VAL A 291 26.37 -32.08 -22.11
N ASP A 292 26.58 -32.52 -20.87
CA ASP A 292 25.58 -32.42 -19.81
C ASP A 292 25.36 -30.98 -19.38
N ALA A 293 26.42 -30.16 -19.31
CA ALA A 293 26.32 -28.74 -19.03
C ALA A 293 25.54 -27.99 -20.12
N GLU A 294 25.84 -28.26 -21.40
CA GLU A 294 25.12 -27.68 -22.53
C GLU A 294 23.64 -28.09 -22.51
N ARG A 295 23.35 -29.37 -22.28
CA ARG A 295 21.97 -29.89 -22.18
C ARG A 295 21.23 -29.25 -21.02
N PHE A 296 21.80 -29.23 -19.83
CA PHE A 296 21.17 -28.67 -18.64
C PHE A 296 20.95 -27.16 -18.77
N GLY A 297 21.94 -26.43 -19.30
CA GLY A 297 21.84 -25.00 -19.56
C GLY A 297 20.72 -24.63 -20.53
N ALA A 298 20.48 -25.46 -21.55
CA ALA A 298 19.43 -25.26 -22.55
C ALA A 298 18.01 -25.57 -22.06
N LEU A 299 17.84 -26.23 -20.90
CA LEU A 299 16.52 -26.55 -20.35
C LEU A 299 15.79 -25.31 -19.84
N SER A 300 14.46 -25.38 -19.77
CA SER A 300 13.66 -24.34 -19.10
C SER A 300 13.93 -24.30 -17.59
N VAL A 301 13.64 -23.18 -16.93
CA VAL A 301 13.78 -23.04 -15.47
C VAL A 301 12.99 -24.12 -14.72
N ALA A 302 11.76 -24.41 -15.16
CA ALA A 302 10.90 -25.43 -14.56
C ALA A 302 11.50 -26.84 -14.71
N SER A 303 12.04 -27.16 -15.89
CA SER A 303 12.69 -28.47 -16.13
C SER A 303 13.97 -28.64 -15.31
N ARG A 304 14.78 -27.57 -15.20
CA ARG A 304 15.96 -27.57 -14.32
C ARG A 304 15.57 -27.82 -12.87
N LEU A 305 14.56 -27.11 -12.37
CA LEU A 305 14.05 -27.29 -11.01
C LEU A 305 13.59 -28.73 -10.77
N ALA A 306 12.79 -29.29 -11.67
CA ALA A 306 12.30 -30.65 -11.55
C ALA A 306 13.44 -31.69 -11.45
N LEU A 307 14.48 -31.55 -12.28
CA LEU A 307 15.66 -32.43 -12.23
C LEU A 307 16.44 -32.28 -10.92
N THR A 308 16.67 -31.04 -10.46
CA THR A 308 17.39 -30.80 -9.21
C THR A 308 16.61 -31.33 -8.00
N VAL A 309 15.28 -31.15 -7.96
CA VAL A 309 14.42 -31.67 -6.90
C VAL A 309 14.38 -33.20 -6.91
N ALA A 310 14.25 -33.82 -8.09
CA ALA A 310 14.29 -35.28 -8.22
C ALA A 310 15.62 -35.83 -7.70
N TYR A 311 16.74 -35.25 -8.12
CA TYR A 311 18.08 -35.65 -7.65
C TYR A 311 18.22 -35.53 -6.13
N LEU A 312 17.79 -34.42 -5.53
CA LEU A 312 17.81 -34.24 -4.07
C LEU A 312 17.01 -35.33 -3.33
N ARG A 313 15.87 -35.73 -3.86
CA ARG A 313 15.01 -36.77 -3.27
C ARG A 313 15.60 -38.17 -3.42
N GLU A 314 16.17 -38.47 -4.59
CA GLU A 314 16.73 -39.79 -4.90
C GLU A 314 18.09 -40.03 -4.24
N ALA A 315 18.99 -39.05 -4.30
CA ALA A 315 20.36 -39.19 -3.81
C ALA A 315 20.48 -38.91 -2.30
N TYR A 316 19.72 -37.94 -1.78
CA TYR A 316 19.88 -37.43 -0.42
C TYR A 316 18.66 -37.57 0.46
N TYR A 317 17.56 -38.13 -0.06
CA TYR A 317 16.27 -38.17 0.61
C TYR A 317 15.89 -36.79 1.16
N TYR A 318 16.15 -35.73 0.41
CA TYR A 318 15.88 -34.36 0.81
C TYR A 318 14.65 -33.82 0.07
N CYS A 319 13.68 -33.27 0.82
CA CYS A 319 12.55 -32.56 0.21
C CYS A 319 12.76 -31.05 0.32
N LEU A 320 12.86 -30.37 -0.83
CA LEU A 320 12.96 -28.92 -0.92
C LEU A 320 11.77 -28.21 -0.27
N TYR A 321 10.57 -28.72 -0.48
CA TYR A 321 9.33 -28.07 -0.03
C TYR A 321 9.10 -28.24 1.48
N CYS A 322 9.49 -29.39 2.05
CA CYS A 322 9.49 -29.58 3.51
C CYS A 322 10.69 -28.91 4.20
N GLY A 323 11.78 -28.67 3.46
CA GLY A 323 13.05 -28.19 4.01
C GLY A 323 13.76 -29.20 4.92
N HIS A 324 13.53 -30.51 4.72
CA HIS A 324 14.03 -31.56 5.61
C HIS A 324 14.72 -32.70 4.84
N GLN A 325 15.79 -33.24 5.45
CA GLN A 325 16.49 -34.44 5.00
C GLN A 325 15.99 -35.64 5.80
N TYR A 326 15.50 -36.66 5.11
CA TYR A 326 15.04 -37.90 5.71
C TYR A 326 16.16 -38.94 5.78
N SER A 327 16.01 -39.94 6.65
CA SER A 327 17.04 -40.96 6.88
C SER A 327 17.03 -42.05 5.80
N SER A 328 15.88 -42.26 5.14
CA SER A 328 15.70 -43.30 4.13
C SER A 328 14.59 -42.94 3.15
N GLU A 329 14.59 -43.63 2.00
CA GLU A 329 13.54 -43.50 0.98
C GLU A 329 12.14 -43.83 1.52
N LEU A 330 12.04 -44.86 2.37
CA LEU A 330 10.77 -45.26 3.00
C LEU A 330 10.21 -44.15 3.90
N GLU A 331 11.08 -43.50 4.67
CA GLU A 331 10.69 -42.38 5.53
C GLU A 331 10.24 -41.17 4.71
N LEU A 332 10.97 -40.86 3.63
CA LEU A 332 10.58 -39.82 2.67
C LEU A 332 9.19 -40.10 2.09
N GLN A 333 8.90 -41.33 1.66
CA GLN A 333 7.60 -41.69 1.07
C GLN A 333 6.44 -41.66 2.08
N GLN A 334 6.71 -41.92 3.36
CA GLN A 334 5.67 -41.95 4.41
C GLN A 334 5.38 -40.57 5.01
N LEU A 335 6.41 -39.73 5.15
CA LEU A 335 6.30 -38.45 5.85
C LEU A 335 6.16 -37.24 4.91
N CYS A 336 6.64 -37.33 3.67
CA CYS A 336 6.55 -36.23 2.71
C CYS A 336 5.21 -36.29 1.95
N PRO A 337 4.45 -35.18 1.88
CA PRO A 337 3.18 -35.11 1.13
C PRO A 337 3.28 -35.52 -0.34
N GLY A 338 4.42 -35.28 -0.98
CA GLY A 338 4.72 -35.74 -2.33
C GLY A 338 5.96 -35.09 -2.94
N PRO A 339 6.20 -35.22 -4.26
CA PRO A 339 7.36 -34.63 -4.93
C PRO A 339 7.13 -33.20 -5.47
N SER A 340 5.91 -32.69 -5.49
CA SER A 340 5.57 -31.38 -6.09
C SER A 340 5.24 -30.33 -5.03
N GLU A 341 5.38 -29.06 -5.40
CA GLU A 341 5.04 -27.94 -4.49
C GLU A 341 3.55 -27.94 -4.10
N ASP A 342 2.67 -28.21 -5.06
CA ASP A 342 1.22 -28.16 -4.87
C ASP A 342 0.71 -29.12 -3.78
N GLU A 343 1.46 -30.18 -3.49
CA GLU A 343 1.14 -31.15 -2.42
C GLU A 343 1.51 -30.63 -1.02
N HIS A 344 2.25 -29.52 -0.92
CA HIS A 344 2.77 -28.98 0.34
C HIS A 344 2.06 -27.70 0.83
N GLY A 345 1.31 -27.01 -0.05
CA GLY A 345 0.34 -25.97 0.33
C GLY A 345 0.78 -24.52 0.13
#